data_AF-A0A9N7MT92-F1
#
_entry.id   AF-A0A9N7MT92-F1
#
_cell.length_a   1.000
_cell.length_b   1.000
_cell.length_c   1.000
_cell.angle_alpha   90.00
_cell.angle_beta   90.00
_cell.angle_gamma   90.00
#
_symmetry.space_group_name_H-M   'P 1'
#
loop_
_entity.id
_entity.type
_entity.pdbx_description
1 polymer ?
#
loop_
_entity_poly.entity_id
_entity_poly.type
_entity_poly.pdbx_seq_one_letter_code
_entity_poly.pdbx_strand_id
1 'polypeptide(L)'
;VTPFEWLKAVPEEHWARCFFSSNAVCDVLVNNISESFNNYILEARDMAIVDMFECIRRRMMARIQVKKAGIEKYTEDIFPNTVRKIEEQREISRNCFPTWAGEDKYEVVHGVNSHIVQLGARRCTC
;
A
#
# COMPACT_ATOMS: atom_id res chain seq x y z
N VAL A 1 2.70 -26.17 24.95
CA VAL A 1 1.99 -24.99 24.42
C VAL A 1 1.69 -25.26 22.97
N THR A 2 0.41 -25.42 22.65
CA THR A 2 0.00 -25.64 21.25
C THR A 2 0.16 -24.33 20.47
N PRO A 3 0.32 -24.39 19.13
CA PRO A 3 0.38 -23.18 18.29
C PRO A 3 -0.81 -22.23 18.51
N PHE A 4 -1.97 -22.80 18.83
CA PHE A 4 -3.20 -22.05 19.12
C PHE A 4 -3.13 -21.26 20.44
N GLU A 5 -2.61 -21.88 21.50
CA GLU A 5 -2.41 -21.22 22.80
C GLU A 5 -1.38 -20.09 22.70
N TRP A 6 -0.33 -20.31 21.91
CA TRP A 6 0.67 -19.27 21.64
C TRP A 6 0.06 -18.08 20.90
N LEU A 7 -0.73 -18.32 19.86
CA LEU A 7 -1.36 -17.25 19.07
C LEU A 7 -2.36 -16.44 19.90
N LYS A 8 -3.13 -17.09 20.77
CA LYS A 8 -4.04 -16.40 21.71
C LYS A 8 -3.33 -15.50 22.73
N ALA A 9 -2.07 -15.79 23.04
CA ALA A 9 -1.28 -14.95 23.95
C ALA A 9 -0.74 -13.68 23.25
N VAL A 10 -0.76 -13.64 21.91
CA VAL A 10 -0.35 -12.48 21.14
C VAL A 10 -1.57 -11.56 20.94
N PRO A 11 -1.46 -10.25 21.23
CA PRO A 11 -2.52 -9.28 20.94
C PRO A 11 -3.04 -9.39 19.49
N GLU A 12 -4.36 -9.38 19.34
CA GLU A 12 -5.03 -9.56 18.04
C GLU A 12 -4.61 -8.50 17.02
N GLU A 13 -4.25 -7.31 17.49
CA GLU A 13 -3.69 -6.19 16.71
C GLU A 13 -2.40 -6.53 15.94
N HIS A 14 -1.69 -7.61 16.31
CA HIS A 14 -0.44 -8.00 15.67
C HIS A 14 -0.59 -9.08 14.59
N TRP A 15 -1.71 -9.80 14.56
CA TRP A 15 -1.88 -10.96 13.66
C TRP A 15 -3.23 -11.01 12.93
N ALA A 16 -4.25 -10.34 13.46
CA ALA A 16 -5.56 -10.26 12.83
C ALA A 16 -5.76 -8.88 12.16
N ARG A 17 -5.85 -8.89 10.82
CA ARG A 17 -5.93 -7.70 9.97
C ARG A 17 -7.06 -6.73 10.37
N CYS A 18 -8.19 -7.26 10.84
CA CYS A 18 -9.33 -6.46 11.29
C CYS A 18 -9.05 -5.57 12.53
N PHE A 19 -7.95 -5.82 13.25
CA PHE A 19 -7.52 -5.02 14.40
C PHE A 19 -6.31 -4.12 14.09
N PHE A 20 -5.83 -4.10 12.84
CA PHE A 20 -4.70 -3.24 12.47
C PHE A 20 -5.11 -1.77 12.51
N SER A 21 -4.20 -0.91 12.98
CA SER A 21 -4.43 0.54 13.00
C SER A 21 -4.59 1.09 11.58
N SER A 22 -5.66 1.83 11.33
CA SER A 22 -5.87 2.57 10.08
C SER A 22 -4.98 3.82 9.95
N ASN A 23 -4.23 4.19 10.99
CA ASN A 23 -3.44 5.42 11.01
C ASN A 23 -2.17 5.33 10.16
N ALA A 24 -1.67 4.13 9.89
CA ALA A 24 -0.45 3.91 9.12
C ALA A 24 -0.63 2.73 8.15
N VAL A 25 -1.60 2.84 7.24
CA VAL A 25 -1.73 1.92 6.09
C VAL A 25 -0.66 2.29 5.07
N CYS A 26 0.56 1.81 5.26
CA CYS A 26 1.61 1.95 4.27
C CYS A 26 1.70 0.66 3.44
N ASP A 27 1.41 0.75 2.14
CA ASP A 27 1.64 -0.35 1.17
C ASP A 27 3.13 -0.76 1.09
N VAL A 28 4.02 0.02 1.71
CA VAL A 28 5.46 -0.21 1.68
C VAL A 28 5.83 -1.16 2.82
N LEU A 29 5.76 -2.46 2.53
CA LEU A 29 6.32 -3.50 3.37
C LEU A 29 7.83 -3.24 3.54
N VAL A 30 8.30 -3.35 4.79
CA VAL A 30 9.58 -2.84 5.31
C VAL A 30 10.85 -3.34 4.60
N ASN A 31 10.74 -4.26 3.64
CA ASN A 31 11.86 -4.76 2.84
C ASN A 31 11.96 -4.11 1.43
N ASN A 32 10.86 -3.60 0.88
CA ASN A 32 10.82 -3.07 -0.49
C ASN A 32 11.71 -1.82 -0.66
N ILE A 33 11.85 -0.99 0.39
CA ILE A 33 12.71 0.20 0.33
C ILE A 33 14.18 -0.22 0.20
N SER A 34 14.63 -1.18 1.02
CA SER A 34 16.00 -1.69 1.01
C SER A 34 16.30 -2.38 -0.31
N GLU A 35 15.40 -3.23 -0.80
CA GLU A 35 15.52 -3.89 -2.11
C GLU A 35 15.57 -2.87 -3.26
N SER A 36 14.68 -1.89 -3.25
CA SER A 36 14.64 -0.82 -4.26
C SER A 36 15.91 0.01 -4.25
N PHE A 37 16.41 0.38 -3.07
CA PHE A 37 17.66 1.13 -2.94
C PHE A 37 18.86 0.32 -3.39
N ASN A 38 18.97 -0.95 -2.98
CA ASN A 38 20.06 -1.84 -3.38
C ASN A 38 20.09 -2.04 -4.91
N ASN A 39 18.93 -2.22 -5.53
CA ASN A 39 18.83 -2.28 -6.99
C ASN A 39 19.23 -0.95 -7.64
N TYR A 40 18.88 0.18 -7.04
CA TYR A 40 19.18 1.51 -7.57
C TYR A 40 20.68 1.83 -7.60
N ILE A 41 21.43 1.36 -6.59
CA ILE A 41 22.88 1.61 -6.46
C ILE A 41 23.75 0.46 -7.00
N LEU A 42 23.14 -0.60 -7.55
CA LEU A 42 23.84 -1.83 -7.92
C LEU A 42 25.10 -1.56 -8.76
N GLU A 43 24.97 -0.78 -9.83
CA GLU A 43 26.10 -0.41 -10.71
C GLU A 43 27.10 0.55 -10.05
N ALA A 44 26.66 1.38 -9.11
CA ALA A 44 27.55 2.33 -8.43
C ALA A 44 28.41 1.64 -7.36
N ARG A 45 27.94 0.51 -6.82
CA ARG A 45 28.59 -0.23 -5.74
C ARG A 45 29.93 -0.83 -6.13
N ASP A 46 30.13 -1.15 -7.40
CA ASP A 46 31.37 -1.72 -7.91
C ASP A 46 32.44 -0.65 -8.24
N MET A 47 32.13 0.63 -7.99
CA MET A 47 33.02 1.76 -8.24
C MET A 47 33.84 2.13 -7.00
N ALA A 48 34.93 2.88 -7.18
CA ALA A 48 35.63 3.50 -6.05
C ALA A 48 34.70 4.45 -5.28
N ILE A 49 34.93 4.66 -3.98
CA ILE A 49 34.01 5.41 -3.09
C ILE A 49 33.63 6.79 -3.66
N VAL A 50 34.61 7.54 -4.19
CA VAL A 50 34.37 8.87 -4.78
C VAL A 50 33.48 8.77 -6.02
N ASP A 51 33.78 7.81 -6.91
CA ASP A 51 33.02 7.59 -8.14
C ASP A 51 31.61 7.07 -7.87
N MET A 52 31.44 6.22 -6.85
CA MET A 52 30.15 5.74 -6.37
C MET A 52 29.25 6.91 -5.96
N PHE A 53 29.75 7.82 -5.11
CA PHE A 53 28.98 8.98 -4.67
C PHE A 53 28.64 9.90 -5.84
N GLU A 54 29.58 10.13 -6.74
CA GLU A 54 29.35 10.97 -7.91
C GLU A 54 28.31 10.36 -8.86
N CYS A 55 28.34 9.04 -9.05
CA CYS A 55 27.33 8.30 -9.81
C CYS A 55 25.94 8.44 -9.19
N ILE A 56 25.80 8.19 -7.88
CA ILE A 56 24.53 8.34 -7.15
C ILE A 56 24.01 9.78 -7.27
N ARG A 57 24.87 10.77 -7.04
CA ARG A 57 24.52 12.19 -7.15
C ARG A 57 23.97 12.54 -8.54
N ARG A 58 24.65 12.12 -9.62
CA ARG A 58 24.19 12.33 -11.01
C ARG A 58 22.84 11.68 -11.28
N ARG A 59 22.65 10.43 -10.86
CA ARG A 59 21.37 9.72 -11.01
C ARG A 59 20.24 10.43 -10.27
N MET A 60 20.49 10.91 -9.06
CA MET A 60 19.49 11.64 -8.28
C MET A 60 19.09 12.96 -8.97
N MET A 61 20.07 13.73 -9.43
CA MET A 61 19.80 14.99 -10.14
C MET A 61 18.98 14.76 -11.41
N ALA A 62 19.35 13.77 -12.23
CA ALA A 62 18.61 13.41 -13.44
C ALA A 62 17.16 13.02 -13.10
N ARG A 63 16.96 12.20 -12.06
CA ARG A 63 15.62 11.78 -11.61
C ARG A 63 14.77 12.96 -11.13
N ILE A 64 15.37 13.89 -10.37
CA ILE A 64 14.68 15.11 -9.91
C ILE A 64 14.27 15.96 -11.11
N GLN A 65 15.16 16.14 -12.08
CA GLN A 65 14.87 16.93 -13.28
C GLN A 65 13.71 16.33 -14.10
N VAL A 66 13.71 15.01 -14.31
CA VAL A 66 12.62 14.31 -15.00
C VAL A 66 11.30 14.48 -14.25
N LYS A 67 11.30 14.33 -12.93
CA LYS A 67 10.10 14.53 -12.11
C LYS A 67 9.58 15.96 -12.18
N LYS A 68 10.45 16.96 -12.08
CA LYS A 68 10.09 18.38 -12.21
C LYS A 68 9.46 18.68 -13.56
N ALA A 69 10.11 18.29 -14.64
CA ALA A 69 9.60 18.48 -16.00
C ALA A 69 8.27 17.74 -16.24
N GLY A 70 8.06 16.59 -15.59
CA GLY A 70 6.79 15.87 -15.61
C GLY A 70 5.67 16.64 -14.94
N ILE A 71 5.92 17.20 -13.75
CA ILE A 71 4.93 17.98 -12.99
C ILE A 71 4.62 19.33 -13.65
N GLU A 72 5.62 20.01 -14.21
CA GLU A 72 5.41 21.28 -14.91
C GLU A 72 4.45 21.15 -16.11
N LYS A 73 4.42 19.97 -16.75
CA LYS A 73 3.51 19.67 -17.86
C LYS A 73 2.17 19.09 -17.40
N TYR A 74 2.04 18.77 -16.11
CA TYR A 74 0.88 18.07 -15.58
C TYR A 74 -0.18 19.08 -15.14
N THR A 75 -1.34 19.03 -15.77
CA THR A 75 -2.43 19.99 -15.58
C THR A 75 -3.60 19.46 -14.76
N GLU A 76 -3.64 18.15 -14.53
CA GLU A 76 -4.74 17.50 -13.83
C GLU A 76 -4.55 17.55 -12.31
N ASP A 77 -5.65 17.50 -11.57
CA ASP A 77 -5.64 17.58 -10.10
C ASP A 77 -5.21 16.25 -9.43
N ILE A 78 -5.38 15.12 -10.12
CA ILE A 78 -5.18 13.78 -9.53
C ILE A 78 -4.17 12.99 -10.35
N PHE A 79 -3.03 12.66 -9.75
CA PHE A 79 -1.95 11.90 -10.39
C PHE A 79 -2.42 10.60 -11.08
N PRO A 80 -1.81 10.20 -12.22
CA PRO A 80 -2.26 9.05 -12.98
C PRO A 80 -2.21 7.74 -12.20
N ASN A 81 -1.22 7.59 -11.32
CA ASN A 81 -1.11 6.41 -10.45
C ASN A 81 -2.26 6.32 -9.44
N THR A 82 -2.71 7.45 -8.92
CA THR A 82 -3.86 7.51 -8.01
C THR A 82 -5.13 7.17 -8.76
N VAL A 83 -5.35 7.76 -9.94
CA VAL A 83 -6.49 7.43 -10.82
C VAL A 83 -6.49 5.94 -11.16
N ARG A 84 -5.35 5.39 -11.57
CA ARG A 84 -5.22 3.95 -11.86
C ARG A 84 -5.61 3.09 -10.66
N LYS A 85 -5.11 3.40 -9.46
CA LYS A 85 -5.49 2.68 -8.24
C LYS A 85 -7.00 2.76 -7.97
N ILE A 86 -7.61 3.94 -8.17
CA ILE A 86 -9.05 4.12 -7.98
C ILE A 86 -9.84 3.28 -8.99
N GLU A 87 -9.48 3.31 -10.27
CA GLU A 87 -10.15 2.50 -11.30
C GLU A 87 -9.98 0.99 -11.05
N GLU A 88 -8.80 0.54 -10.60
CA GLU A 88 -8.59 -0.86 -10.19
C GLU A 88 -9.53 -1.26 -9.05
N GLN A 89 -9.67 -0.42 -8.00
CA GLN A 89 -10.61 -0.68 -6.91
C GLN A 89 -12.06 -0.63 -7.36
N ARG A 90 -12.39 0.26 -8.30
CA ARG A 90 -13.73 0.34 -8.91
C ARG A 90 -14.09 -0.95 -9.62
N GLU A 91 -13.19 -1.52 -10.41
CA GLU A 91 -13.43 -2.80 -11.09
C GLU A 91 -13.63 -3.94 -10.08
N ILE A 92 -12.83 -4.00 -9.01
CA ILE A 92 -12.98 -5.00 -7.94
C ILE A 92 -14.33 -4.84 -7.24
N SER A 93 -14.75 -3.60 -6.95
CA SER A 93 -16.00 -3.30 -6.25
C SER A 93 -17.24 -3.78 -6.98
N ARG A 94 -17.17 -3.97 -8.31
CA ARG A 94 -18.29 -4.53 -9.09
C ARG A 94 -18.66 -5.96 -8.66
N ASN A 95 -17.72 -6.67 -8.06
CA ASN A 95 -17.92 -8.03 -7.55
C ASN A 95 -18.32 -8.06 -6.07
N CYS A 96 -18.56 -6.90 -5.45
CA CYS A 96 -19.04 -6.78 -4.09
C CYS A 96 -20.57 -6.64 -4.11
N PHE A 97 -21.27 -7.61 -3.52
CA PHE A 97 -22.73 -7.62 -3.45
C PHE A 97 -23.19 -7.27 -2.01
N PRO A 98 -23.63 -6.02 -1.76
CA PRO A 98 -24.09 -5.61 -0.44
C PRO A 98 -25.53 -6.07 -0.19
N THR A 99 -25.74 -6.68 0.98
CA THR A 99 -27.04 -7.05 1.54
C THR A 99 -27.24 -6.29 2.84
N TRP A 100 -28.37 -5.58 2.99
CA TRP A 100 -28.64 -4.81 4.20
C TRP A 100 -28.90 -5.74 5.39
N ALA A 101 -28.18 -5.52 6.49
CA ALA A 101 -28.23 -6.35 7.70
C ALA A 101 -28.81 -5.61 8.92
N GLY A 102 -29.41 -4.43 8.71
CA GLY A 102 -29.97 -3.59 9.78
C GLY A 102 -29.13 -2.33 10.04
N GLU A 103 -29.81 -1.21 10.34
CA GLU A 103 -29.16 0.09 10.62
C GLU A 103 -28.14 0.46 9.51
N ASP A 104 -26.93 0.86 9.89
CA ASP A 104 -25.80 1.17 9.00
C ASP A 104 -24.92 -0.07 8.68
N LYS A 105 -25.44 -1.29 8.87
CA LYS A 105 -24.69 -2.54 8.66
C LYS A 105 -25.09 -3.23 7.36
N TYR A 106 -24.09 -3.68 6.63
CA TYR A 106 -24.23 -4.41 5.38
C TYR A 106 -23.36 -5.65 5.41
N GLU A 107 -23.91 -6.78 5.01
CA GLU A 107 -23.13 -7.95 4.64
C GLU A 107 -22.73 -7.81 3.17
N VAL A 108 -21.44 -7.72 2.90
CA VAL A 108 -20.90 -7.58 1.55
C VAL A 108 -20.23 -8.89 1.15
N VAL A 109 -20.79 -9.56 0.15
CA VAL A 109 -20.22 -10.78 -0.42
C VAL A 109 -19.26 -10.40 -1.55
N HIS A 110 -18.01 -10.88 -1.47
CA HIS A 110 -17.00 -10.70 -2.51
C HIS A 110 -16.33 -12.06 -2.80
N GLY A 111 -16.74 -12.68 -3.92
CA GLY A 111 -16.31 -14.04 -4.27
C GLY A 111 -16.79 -15.08 -3.26
N VAL A 112 -15.86 -15.75 -2.57
CA VAL A 112 -16.16 -16.79 -1.56
C VAL A 112 -16.23 -16.20 -0.13
N ASN A 113 -15.80 -14.94 0.04
CA ASN A 113 -15.74 -14.30 1.35
C ASN A 113 -16.95 -13.40 1.57
N SER A 114 -17.49 -13.37 2.79
CA SER A 114 -18.44 -12.36 3.24
C SER A 114 -17.80 -11.49 4.31
N HIS A 115 -18.07 -10.18 4.23
CA HIS A 115 -17.56 -9.18 5.15
C HIS A 115 -18.71 -8.34 5.71
N ILE A 116 -18.62 -7.97 6.98
CA ILE A 116 -19.58 -7.04 7.59
C ILE A 116 -18.99 -5.64 7.47
N VAL A 117 -19.73 -4.76 6.81
CA VAL A 117 -19.38 -3.35 6.63
C VAL A 117 -20.34 -2.52 7.48
N GLN A 118 -19.78 -1.72 8.38
CA GLN A 118 -20.51 -0.77 9.21
C GLN A 118 -20.21 0.65 8.72
N LEU A 119 -21.18 1.27 8.04
CA LEU A 119 -20.99 2.58 7.39
C LEU A 119 -20.83 3.72 8.42
N GLY A 120 -21.68 3.76 9.44
CA GLY A 120 -21.63 4.80 10.49
C GLY A 120 -20.31 4.79 11.28
N ALA A 121 -19.74 3.60 11.52
CA ALA A 121 -18.45 3.44 12.18
C ALA A 121 -17.25 3.47 11.21
N ARG A 122 -17.50 3.52 9.89
CA ARG A 122 -16.49 3.41 8.82
C ARG A 122 -15.55 2.20 9.00
N ARG A 123 -16.11 1.05 9.43
CA ARG A 123 -15.37 -0.20 9.67
C ARG A 123 -15.80 -1.30 8.70
N CYS A 124 -14.83 -2.06 8.20
CA CYS A 124 -15.01 -3.29 7.43
C CYS A 124 -14.37 -4.44 8.21
N THR A 125 -14.86 -5.67 8.05
CA THR A 125 -14.14 -6.87 8.52
C THR A 125 -13.12 -7.41 7.52
N CYS A 126 -13.03 -6.78 6.35
CA CYS A 126 -11.84 -6.78 5.52
C CYS A 126 -10.75 -5.89 6.18
#